data_AF-A0A1H9VW04-F1
#
_entry.id   AF-A0A1H9VW04-F1
#
_cell.length_a   1.000
_cell.length_b   1.000
_cell.length_c   1.000
_cell.angle_alpha   90.00
_cell.angle_beta   90.00
_cell.angle_gamma   90.00
#
_symmetry.space_group_name_H-M   'P 1'
#
loop_
_entity.id
_entity.type
_entity.pdbx_description
1 polymer ?
#
loop_
_entity_poly.entity_id
_entity_poly.type
_entity_poly.pdbx_seq_one_letter_code
_entity_poly.pdbx_strand_id
1 'polypeptide(L)'
;MPNRTEIVLVHWANASRAARQSADVLLSERQDRERSRQWAERALAEFPGCLVAAAHHDGGLVAVARLHSGRPLWIELTGPVDTDLASAAATALGEVVA
;
A
#
# COMPACT_ATOMS: atom_id res chain seq x y z
N MET A 1 17.62 -6.26 -20.53
CA MET A 1 17.37 -5.34 -19.40
C MET A 1 16.10 -5.82 -18.73
N PRO A 2 16.04 -6.04 -17.41
CA PRO A 2 14.77 -6.40 -16.79
C PRO A 2 13.81 -5.23 -16.97
N ASN A 3 12.63 -5.55 -17.48
CA ASN A 3 11.50 -4.64 -17.66
C ASN A 3 11.21 -4.01 -16.29
N ARG A 4 11.37 -2.69 -16.14
CA ARG A 4 10.86 -2.00 -14.95
C ARG A 4 9.35 -2.10 -15.02
N THR A 5 8.77 -3.06 -14.30
CA THR A 5 7.32 -3.14 -14.12
C THR A 5 6.89 -1.82 -13.49
N GLU A 6 6.17 -1.00 -14.25
CA GLU A 6 5.59 0.23 -13.72
C GLU A 6 4.60 -0.16 -12.62
N ILE A 7 4.88 0.27 -11.38
CA ILE A 7 4.00 0.02 -10.24
C ILE A 7 2.73 0.86 -10.41
N VAL A 8 1.57 0.21 -10.40
CA VAL A 8 0.27 0.88 -10.48
C VAL A 8 -0.18 1.33 -9.09
N LEU A 9 0.06 2.61 -8.79
CA LEU A 9 -0.38 3.25 -7.55
C LEU A 9 -1.78 3.87 -7.71
N VAL A 10 -2.70 3.53 -6.80
CA VAL A 10 -4.10 3.96 -6.85
C VAL A 10 -4.54 4.55 -5.52
N HIS A 11 -5.03 5.79 -5.55
CA HIS A 11 -5.66 6.44 -4.40
C HIS A 11 -7.09 5.97 -4.20
N TRP A 12 -7.40 5.52 -2.99
CA TRP A 12 -8.68 4.91 -2.62
C TRP A 12 -9.89 5.82 -2.87
N ALA A 13 -9.80 7.09 -2.50
CA ALA A 13 -10.93 8.03 -2.41
C ALA A 13 -11.69 8.17 -3.74
N ASN A 14 -10.99 8.11 -4.87
CA ASN A 14 -11.56 8.40 -6.20
C ASN A 14 -11.44 7.23 -7.18
N ALA A 15 -10.96 6.06 -6.74
CA ALA A 15 -10.75 4.92 -7.61
C ALA A 15 -12.00 4.05 -7.75
N SER A 16 -12.29 3.61 -8.98
CA SER A 16 -13.28 2.57 -9.23
C SER A 16 -12.84 1.23 -8.63
N ARG A 17 -13.77 0.29 -8.45
CA ARG A 17 -13.43 -1.07 -7.99
C ARG A 17 -12.43 -1.76 -8.90
N ALA A 18 -12.58 -1.60 -10.23
CA ALA A 18 -11.66 -2.16 -11.21
C ALA A 18 -10.25 -1.60 -11.04
N ALA A 19 -10.11 -0.28 -10.89
CA ALA A 19 -8.82 0.36 -10.64
C ALA A 19 -8.16 -0.15 -9.35
N ARG A 20 -8.95 -0.34 -8.27
CA ARG A 20 -8.43 -0.87 -7.00
C ARG A 20 -7.95 -2.31 -7.10
N GLN A 21 -8.60 -3.11 -7.94
CA GLN A 21 -8.25 -4.52 -8.13
C GLN A 21 -7.01 -4.71 -9.01
N SER A 22 -6.74 -3.76 -9.91
CA SER A 22 -5.55 -3.72 -10.76
C SER A 22 -4.39 -2.93 -10.16
N ALA A 23 -4.54 -2.40 -8.95
CA ALA A 23 -3.48 -1.67 -8.27
C ALA A 23 -2.44 -2.64 -7.73
N ASP A 24 -1.16 -2.34 -7.95
CA ASP A 24 -0.08 -2.97 -7.18
C ASP A 24 -0.03 -2.36 -5.76
N VAL A 25 -0.34 -1.06 -5.67
CA VAL A 25 -0.33 -0.29 -4.43
C VAL A 25 -1.65 0.47 -4.26
N LEU A 26 -2.35 0.23 -3.15
CA LEU A 26 -3.50 1.02 -2.74
C LEU A 26 -3.11 2.02 -1.66
N LEU A 27 -3.41 3.31 -1.87
CA LEU A 27 -3.15 4.37 -0.90
C LEU A 27 -4.46 4.97 -0.37
N SER A 28 -4.58 5.14 0.94
CA SER A 28 -5.73 5.80 1.58
C SER A 28 -5.29 6.78 2.65
N GLU A 29 -6.17 7.71 3.00
CA GLU A 29 -6.02 8.57 4.18
C GLU A 29 -7.01 8.14 5.26
N ARG A 30 -6.57 8.13 6.53
CA ARG A 30 -7.31 7.69 7.71
C ARG A 30 -6.98 8.59 8.90
N GLN A 31 -7.87 8.61 9.89
CA GLN A 31 -7.76 9.52 11.03
C GLN A 31 -6.66 9.11 12.02
N ASP A 32 -6.43 7.81 12.19
CA ASP A 32 -5.50 7.28 13.18
C ASP A 32 -4.79 6.01 12.69
N ARG A 33 -3.76 5.62 13.44
CA ARG A 33 -2.92 4.44 13.15
C ARG A 33 -3.72 3.15 13.13
N GLU A 34 -4.64 2.96 14.07
CA GLU A 34 -5.40 1.72 14.19
C GLU A 34 -6.32 1.53 12.97
N ARG A 35 -7.04 2.60 12.59
CA ARG A 35 -7.87 2.62 11.38
C ARG A 35 -7.05 2.45 10.10
N SER A 36 -5.84 3.00 10.06
CA SER A 36 -4.90 2.79 8.95
C SER A 36 -4.55 1.32 8.80
N ARG A 37 -4.17 0.67 9.91
CA ARG A 37 -3.83 -0.75 9.95
C ARG A 37 -5.01 -1.64 9.55
N GLN A 38 -6.16 -1.44 10.19
CA GLN A 38 -7.38 -2.21 9.91
C GLN A 38 -7.82 -2.06 8.45
N TRP A 39 -7.72 -0.85 7.89
CA TRP A 39 -8.03 -0.64 6.48
C TRP A 39 -7.05 -1.38 5.57
N ALA A 40 -5.75 -1.33 5.86
CA ALA A 40 -4.74 -1.92 4.99
C ALA A 40 -4.84 -3.46 4.98
N GLU A 41 -5.11 -4.08 6.14
CA GLU A 41 -5.43 -5.52 6.23
C GLU A 41 -6.66 -5.89 5.41
N ARG A 42 -7.74 -5.12 5.55
CA ARG A 42 -8.99 -5.36 4.81
C ARG A 42 -8.80 -5.18 3.31
N ALA A 43 -8.05 -4.17 2.88
CA ALA A 43 -7.79 -3.90 1.47
C ALA A 43 -7.03 -5.06 0.81
N LEU A 44 -5.98 -5.60 1.45
CA LEU A 44 -5.29 -6.78 0.92
C LEU A 44 -6.17 -8.04 0.90
N ALA A 45 -7.07 -8.19 1.88
CA ALA A 45 -8.02 -9.30 1.90
C ALA A 45 -9.08 -9.17 0.77
N GLU A 46 -9.56 -7.96 0.52
CA GLU A 46 -10.62 -7.67 -0.45
C GLU A 46 -10.12 -7.63 -1.91
N PHE A 47 -8.86 -7.22 -2.14
CA PHE A 47 -8.28 -7.07 -3.47
C PHE A 47 -7.06 -7.99 -3.64
N PRO A 48 -7.23 -9.24 -4.10
CA PRO A 48 -6.14 -10.20 -4.21
C PRO A 48 -5.01 -9.83 -5.19
N GLY A 49 -5.30 -8.95 -6.15
CA GLY A 49 -4.31 -8.40 -7.09
C GLY A 49 -3.48 -7.27 -6.49
N CYS A 50 -3.87 -6.72 -5.34
CA CYS A 50 -3.11 -5.72 -4.62
C CYS A 50 -1.97 -6.37 -3.83
N LEU A 51 -0.76 -5.88 -4.04
CA LEU A 51 0.45 -6.37 -3.39
C LEU A 51 0.72 -5.60 -2.09
N VAL A 52 0.44 -4.30 -2.09
CA VAL A 52 0.70 -3.39 -0.97
C VAL A 52 -0.52 -2.50 -0.70
N ALA A 53 -0.98 -2.48 0.54
CA ALA A 53 -1.94 -1.48 0.99
C ALA A 53 -1.27 -0.52 1.99
N ALA A 54 -1.34 0.77 1.73
CA ALA A 54 -0.75 1.83 2.54
C ALA A 54 -1.81 2.86 2.95
N ALA A 55 -1.81 3.23 4.22
CA ALA A 55 -2.69 4.26 4.75
C ALA A 55 -1.90 5.32 5.52
N HIS A 56 -2.13 6.57 5.15
CA HIS A 56 -1.62 7.74 5.85
C HIS A 56 -2.58 8.14 6.99
N HIS A 57 -2.03 8.56 8.12
CA HIS A 57 -2.76 9.18 9.22
C HIS A 57 -2.03 10.38 9.79
N ASP A 58 -2.72 11.16 10.62
CA ASP A 58 -2.09 12.21 11.43
C ASP A 58 -1.01 11.59 12.32
N GLY A 59 0.24 11.69 11.88
CA GLY A 59 1.42 11.12 12.56
C GLY A 59 2.27 10.14 11.75
N GLY A 60 1.84 9.69 10.56
CA GLY A 60 2.70 8.85 9.70
C GLY A 60 1.97 7.95 8.69
N LEU A 61 2.72 6.97 8.17
CA LEU A 61 2.24 5.99 7.18
C LEU A 61 2.33 4.58 7.76
N VAL A 62 1.26 3.81 7.56
CA VAL A 62 1.23 2.36 7.79
C VAL A 62 1.10 1.67 6.44
N ALA A 63 2.02 0.77 6.11
CA ALA A 63 1.95 -0.07 4.93
C ALA A 63 1.98 -1.55 5.31
N VAL A 64 1.19 -2.35 4.59
CA VAL A 64 1.21 -3.80 4.67
C VAL A 64 1.38 -4.38 3.28
N ALA A 65 2.29 -5.33 3.15
CA ALA A 65 2.56 -6.05 1.92
C ALA A 65 2.24 -7.53 2.07
N ARG A 66 1.62 -8.14 1.05
CA ARG A 66 1.41 -9.58 1.01
C ARG A 66 2.68 -10.25 0.49
N LEU A 67 3.41 -10.97 1.34
CA LEU A 67 4.58 -11.73 0.89
C LEU A 67 4.17 -13.06 0.23
N HIS A 68 4.98 -13.51 -0.73
CA HIS A 68 4.86 -14.83 -1.36
C HIS A 68 4.97 -15.99 -0.34
N SER A 69 5.60 -15.75 0.82
CA SER A 69 5.75 -16.69 1.93
C SER A 69 4.53 -16.79 2.86
N GLY A 70 3.43 -16.08 2.54
CA GLY A 70 2.14 -16.19 3.20
C GLY A 70 1.96 -15.38 4.48
N ARG A 71 3.00 -14.67 4.96
CA ARG A 71 2.88 -13.73 6.09
C ARG A 71 2.94 -12.29 5.61
N PRO A 72 2.01 -11.41 6.03
CA PRO A 72 2.09 -10.00 5.67
C PRO A 72 3.31 -9.33 6.30
N LEU A 73 4.01 -8.49 5.55
CA LEU A 73 5.06 -7.62 6.06
C LEU A 73 4.47 -6.25 6.41
N TRP A 74 4.78 -5.76 7.61
CA TRP A 74 4.35 -4.46 8.09
C TRP A 74 5.50 -3.47 8.06
N ILE A 75 5.25 -2.28 7.52
CA ILE A 75 6.14 -1.14 7.61
C ILE A 75 5.36 0.02 8.21
N GLU A 76 5.93 0.64 9.24
CA GLU A 76 5.42 1.88 9.80
C GLU A 76 6.50 2.94 9.66
N LEU A 77 6.14 4.07 9.05
CA LEU A 77 7.01 5.23 8.92
C LEU A 77 6.44 6.37 9.75
N THR A 78 7.27 6.98 10.57
CA THR A 78 6.92 8.16 11.37
C THR A 78 7.51 9.41 10.73
N GLY A 79 6.74 10.50 10.73
CA GLY A 79 7.15 11.78 10.14
C GLY A 79 6.21 12.27 9.03
N PRO A 80 6.46 13.45 8.45
CA PRO A 80 5.69 13.96 7.32
C PRO A 80 5.87 13.02 6.13
N VAL A 81 4.76 12.47 5.64
CA VAL A 81 4.74 11.59 4.48
C VAL A 81 4.25 12.42 3.30
N ASP A 82 5.13 12.64 2.34
CA ASP A 82 4.74 13.11 1.02
C ASP A 82 4.47 11.91 0.08
N THR A 83 3.88 12.22 -1.06
CA THR A 83 3.52 11.22 -2.07
C THR A 83 4.76 10.45 -2.56
N ASP A 84 5.94 11.07 -2.53
CA ASP A 84 7.21 10.49 -2.97
C ASP A 84 7.73 9.45 -1.96
N LEU A 85 7.65 9.72 -0.66
CA LEU A 85 8.02 8.76 0.39
C LEU A 85 7.08 7.56 0.42
N ALA A 86 5.77 7.79 0.25
CA ALA A 86 4.80 6.71 0.15
C ALA A 86 5.05 5.85 -1.09
N SER A 87 5.36 6.47 -2.23
CA SER A 87 5.71 5.77 -3.47
C SER A 87 7.04 5.02 -3.35
N ALA A 88 8.04 5.58 -2.67
CA ALA A 88 9.33 4.93 -2.44
C ALA A 88 9.22 3.73 -1.50
N ALA A 89 8.48 3.87 -0.40
CA ALA A 89 8.20 2.78 0.53
C ALA A 89 7.40 1.65 -0.14
N ALA A 90 6.43 2.01 -0.97
CA ALA A 90 5.66 1.06 -1.74
C ALA A 90 6.49 0.39 -2.85
N THR A 91 7.43 1.11 -3.47
CA THR A 91 8.39 0.54 -4.43
C THR A 91 9.31 -0.47 -3.77
N ALA A 92 9.90 -0.11 -2.64
CA ALA A 92 10.75 -1.03 -1.85
C ALA A 92 9.97 -2.27 -1.41
N LEU A 93 8.69 -2.13 -1.08
CA LEU A 93 7.81 -3.27 -0.77
C LEU A 93 7.45 -4.10 -2.00
N GLY A 94 7.20 -3.46 -3.15
CA GLY A 94 6.94 -4.14 -4.42
C GLY A 94 8.11 -5.00 -4.88
N GLU A 95 9.36 -4.50 -4.72
CA GLU A 95 10.58 -5.28 -5.01
C GLU A 95 10.76 -6.49 -4.09
N VAL A 96 10.23 -6.44 -2.86
CA VAL A 96 10.29 -7.55 -1.90
C VAL A 96 9.22 -8.62 -2.17
N VAL A 97 8.16 -8.27 -2.90
CA VAL A 97 7.00 -9.13 -3.18
C VAL A 97 7.05 -9.75 -4.60
N ALA A 98 7.73 -9.12 -5.54
CA ALA A 98 7.93 -9.55 -6.94
C ALA A 98 9.03 -10.62 -7.10
#